data_AF-A0A1T4WL62-F1
#
_entry.id   AF-A0A1T4WL62-F1
#
_cell.length_a   1.000
_cell.length_b   1.000
_cell.length_c   1.000
_cell.angle_alpha   90.00
_cell.angle_beta   90.00
_cell.angle_gamma   90.00
#
_symmetry.space_group_name_H-M   'P 1'
#
loop_
_entity.id
_entity.type
_entity.pdbx_description
1 polymer ?
#
loop_
_entity_poly.entity_id
_entity_poly.type
_entity_poly.pdbx_seq_one_letter_code
_entity_poly.pdbx_strand_id
1 'polypeptide(L)'
;MSWNREEREENQERVQREIAKRRARGESLTPLAAPKGSKKLCQTFWAQAWCRHLERYSHYEARLPAGRSYLRNGQVLDLVIEPGTLSAVVAGEHLEDTLIHIRPLDAAHWQELVQAAQGQVNSLLDLLTGNLGDGLLKILTEPETGLFPQPKEIRFDCSCPDHADLCKHSAAVLYGVAVLLDTQPDLLFTLRGVNQADLLPAAGAASAETLSPNSGAGELQGTDLSALFGIDLAE
;
A
#
# COMPACT_ATOMS: atom_id res chain seq x y z
N MET A 1 11.96 25.39 -11.63
CA MET A 1 11.69 26.26 -12.78
C MET A 1 10.19 26.47 -12.87
N SER A 2 9.71 27.71 -13.03
CA SER A 2 8.28 27.99 -13.17
C SER A 2 7.92 27.91 -14.65
N TRP A 3 7.25 26.83 -15.04
CA TRP A 3 6.81 26.63 -16.41
C TRP A 3 5.66 27.59 -16.72
N ASN A 4 5.69 28.21 -17.90
CA ASN A 4 4.56 28.96 -18.41
C ASN A 4 3.44 28.00 -18.86
N ARG A 5 2.26 28.52 -19.22
CA ARG A 5 1.11 27.69 -19.57
C ARG A 5 1.37 26.80 -20.79
N GLU A 6 1.99 27.35 -21.82
CA GLU A 6 2.29 26.68 -23.09
C GLU A 6 3.29 25.53 -22.88
N GLU A 7 4.38 25.77 -22.15
CA GLU A 7 5.37 24.74 -21.80
C GLU A 7 4.73 23.58 -21.02
N ARG A 8 3.73 23.86 -20.15
CA ARG A 8 3.01 22.82 -19.40
C ARG A 8 2.11 21.98 -20.30
N GLU A 9 1.43 22.61 -21.25
CA GLU A 9 0.59 21.93 -22.24
C GLU A 9 1.46 21.06 -23.16
N GLU A 10 2.58 21.57 -23.65
CA GLU A 10 3.56 20.80 -24.44
C GLU A 10 4.12 19.59 -23.68
N ASN A 11 4.49 19.78 -22.41
CA ASN A 11 4.93 18.67 -21.57
C ASN A 11 3.84 17.62 -21.39
N GLN A 12 2.60 18.05 -21.16
CA GLN A 12 1.47 17.13 -21.03
C GLN A 12 1.27 16.33 -22.32
N GLU A 13 1.31 16.96 -23.49
CA GLU A 13 1.22 16.26 -24.76
C GLU A 13 2.35 15.25 -24.95
N ARG A 14 3.59 15.63 -24.63
CA ARG A 14 4.75 14.74 -24.71
C ARG A 14 4.56 13.50 -23.85
N VAL A 15 4.19 13.69 -22.58
CA VAL A 15 3.92 12.61 -21.63
C VAL A 15 2.78 11.72 -22.12
N GLN A 16 1.69 12.29 -22.65
CA GLN A 16 0.59 11.49 -23.21
C GLN A 16 1.04 10.65 -24.41
N ARG A 17 1.90 11.19 -25.29
CA ARG A 17 2.49 10.42 -26.39
C ARG A 17 3.38 9.29 -25.87
N GLU A 18 4.16 9.51 -24.82
CA GLU A 18 4.97 8.46 -24.18
C GLU A 18 4.08 7.37 -23.55
N ILE A 19 3.01 7.75 -22.84
CA ILE A 19 2.04 6.81 -22.25
C ILE A 19 1.39 5.97 -23.36
N ALA A 20 0.94 6.60 -24.44
CA ALA A 20 0.32 5.90 -25.58
C ALA A 20 1.29 4.89 -26.22
N LYS A 21 2.57 5.24 -26.34
CA LYS A 21 3.62 4.33 -26.84
C LYS A 21 3.82 3.14 -25.91
N ARG A 22 3.95 3.36 -24.59
CA ARG A 22 4.11 2.27 -23.60
C ARG A 22 2.88 1.36 -23.58
N ARG A 23 1.66 1.93 -23.66
CA ARG A 23 0.42 1.17 -23.78
C ARG A 23 0.34 0.32 -25.04
N ALA A 24 0.81 0.84 -26.18
CA ALA A 24 0.89 0.06 -27.42
C ALA A 24 1.86 -1.14 -27.32
N ARG A 25 2.79 -1.14 -26.33
CA ARG A 25 3.69 -2.25 -26.03
C ARG A 25 3.13 -3.24 -24.98
N GLY A 26 1.90 -3.01 -24.49
CA GLY A 26 1.20 -3.92 -23.57
C GLY A 26 1.17 -3.49 -22.11
N GLU A 27 1.70 -2.31 -21.76
CA GLU A 27 1.65 -1.78 -20.39
C GLU A 27 0.29 -1.11 -20.11
N SER A 28 -0.34 -1.31 -18.94
CA SER A 28 -1.65 -0.70 -18.65
C SER A 28 -1.57 0.83 -18.42
N LEU A 29 -0.59 1.25 -17.62
CA LEU A 29 -0.37 2.61 -17.14
C LEU A 29 -1.65 3.26 -16.59
N THR A 30 -2.35 2.55 -15.72
CA THR A 30 -3.57 2.98 -15.06
C THR A 30 -3.25 3.98 -13.95
N PRO A 31 -3.79 5.21 -14.00
CA PRO A 31 -3.55 6.18 -12.94
C PRO A 31 -4.15 5.73 -11.60
N LEU A 32 -3.37 5.87 -10.53
CA LEU A 32 -3.86 5.67 -9.18
C LEU A 32 -4.82 6.80 -8.80
N ALA A 33 -6.05 6.44 -8.43
CA ALA A 33 -7.08 7.40 -8.04
C ALA A 33 -6.78 7.96 -6.64
N ALA A 34 -6.33 9.21 -6.57
CA ALA A 34 -6.13 9.93 -5.32
C ALA A 34 -7.21 11.01 -5.10
N PRO A 35 -7.62 11.31 -3.85
CA PRO A 35 -8.60 12.36 -3.56
C PRO A 35 -8.17 13.74 -4.08
N LYS A 36 -8.99 14.29 -4.99
CA LYS A 36 -8.80 15.63 -5.57
C LYS A 36 -9.51 16.68 -4.72
N GLY A 37 -8.82 17.79 -4.43
CA GLY A 37 -9.41 18.94 -3.72
C GLY A 37 -9.69 18.74 -2.22
N SER A 38 -9.44 17.55 -1.66
CA SER A 38 -9.62 17.27 -0.23
C SER A 38 -8.41 17.74 0.60
N LYS A 39 -8.69 18.24 1.81
CA LYS A 39 -7.64 18.61 2.79
C LYS A 39 -6.81 17.39 3.20
N LYS A 40 -7.48 16.27 3.49
CA LYS A 40 -6.85 15.00 3.84
C LYS A 40 -6.55 14.17 2.59
N LEU A 41 -5.39 13.52 2.56
CA LEU A 41 -5.05 12.54 1.50
C LEU A 41 -5.72 11.20 1.77
N CYS A 42 -5.77 10.78 3.05
CA CYS A 42 -6.27 9.48 3.46
C CYS A 42 -7.25 9.57 4.63
N GLN A 43 -8.15 8.59 4.76
CA GLN A 43 -9.24 8.59 5.75
C GLN A 43 -9.08 7.53 6.84
N THR A 44 -8.55 6.36 6.51
CA THR A 44 -8.43 5.22 7.42
C THR A 44 -7.21 5.32 8.34
N PHE A 45 -7.22 4.53 9.42
CA PHE A 45 -6.13 4.51 10.39
C PHE A 45 -4.78 4.18 9.73
N TRP A 46 -4.69 3.05 9.01
CA TRP A 46 -3.42 2.56 8.45
C TRP A 46 -2.81 3.54 7.46
N ALA A 47 -3.63 4.08 6.56
CA ALA A 47 -3.18 5.05 5.59
C ALA A 47 -2.69 6.37 6.23
N GLN A 48 -3.40 6.86 7.26
CA GLN A 48 -2.96 8.04 7.98
C GLN A 48 -1.71 7.77 8.83
N ALA A 49 -1.62 6.60 9.44
CA ALA A 49 -0.45 6.18 10.21
C ALA A 49 0.79 6.07 9.32
N TRP A 50 0.64 5.51 8.11
CA TRP A 50 1.69 5.49 7.09
C TRP A 50 2.13 6.90 6.68
N CYS A 51 1.19 7.80 6.38
CA CYS A 51 1.53 9.20 6.06
C CYS A 51 2.32 9.87 7.19
N ARG A 52 1.84 9.73 8.44
CA ARG A 52 2.52 10.27 9.61
C ARG A 52 3.92 9.69 9.78
N HIS A 53 4.08 8.39 9.54
CA HIS A 53 5.36 7.71 9.62
C HIS A 53 6.38 8.29 8.64
N LEU A 54 5.99 8.46 7.37
CA LEU A 54 6.84 9.09 6.34
C LEU A 54 7.21 10.53 6.67
N GLU A 55 6.25 11.30 7.19
CA GLU A 55 6.41 12.74 7.50
C GLU A 55 7.32 13.00 8.72
N ARG A 56 7.65 11.97 9.50
CA ARG A 56 8.62 12.08 10.61
C ARG A 56 10.08 12.08 10.14
N TYR A 57 10.32 11.68 8.90
CA TYR A 57 11.67 11.62 8.36
C TYR A 57 12.09 12.99 7.86
N SER A 58 12.86 13.70 8.68
CA SER A 58 13.33 15.07 8.38
C SER A 58 14.05 15.17 7.03
N HIS A 59 14.79 14.12 6.64
CA HIS A 59 15.46 14.02 5.35
C HIS A 59 14.50 14.00 4.14
N TYR A 60 13.21 13.68 4.36
CA TYR A 60 12.20 13.59 3.31
C TYR A 60 11.35 14.86 3.18
N GLU A 61 11.33 15.72 4.20
CA GLU A 61 10.42 16.87 4.31
C GLU A 61 10.40 17.78 3.07
N ALA A 62 11.55 18.04 2.46
CA ALA A 62 11.65 18.91 1.29
C ALA A 62 11.00 18.32 0.02
N ARG A 63 10.82 17.00 -0.04
CA ARG A 63 10.38 16.27 -1.26
C ARG A 63 8.96 15.74 -1.15
N LEU A 64 8.48 15.49 0.07
CA LEU A 64 7.13 15.01 0.33
C LEU A 64 6.03 15.92 -0.27
N PRO A 65 6.05 17.27 -0.16
CA PRO A 65 5.02 18.12 -0.76
C PRO A 65 4.93 17.98 -2.29
N ALA A 66 6.07 17.84 -2.97
CA ALA A 66 6.12 17.63 -4.40
C ALA A 66 5.55 16.25 -4.78
N GLY A 67 5.96 15.20 -4.07
CA GLY A 67 5.43 13.84 -4.29
C GLY A 67 3.91 13.77 -4.09
N ARG A 68 3.40 14.40 -3.03
CA ARG A 68 1.95 14.51 -2.77
C ARG A 68 1.20 15.23 -3.88
N SER A 69 1.83 16.23 -4.50
CA SER A 69 1.26 16.95 -5.64
C SER A 69 1.18 16.06 -6.87
N TYR A 70 2.22 15.27 -7.15
CA TYR A 70 2.24 14.33 -8.28
C TYR A 70 1.14 13.27 -8.15
N LEU A 71 1.01 12.68 -6.97
CA LEU A 71 -0.05 11.73 -6.68
C LEU A 71 -1.44 12.33 -6.92
N ARG A 72 -1.72 13.52 -6.38
CA ARG A 72 -3.03 14.18 -6.55
C ARG A 72 -3.36 14.56 -7.99
N ASN A 73 -2.34 14.82 -8.80
CA ASN A 73 -2.50 15.11 -10.22
C ASN A 73 -2.71 13.85 -11.06
N GLY A 74 -2.75 12.66 -10.46
CA GLY A 74 -2.92 11.39 -11.17
C GLY A 74 -1.68 10.98 -11.96
N GLN A 75 -0.49 11.40 -11.48
CA GLN A 75 0.77 11.15 -12.17
C GLN A 75 1.43 9.83 -11.75
N VAL A 76 0.91 9.13 -10.73
CA VAL A 76 1.38 7.79 -10.34
C VAL A 76 0.54 6.77 -11.08
N LEU A 77 1.19 5.95 -11.91
CA LEU A 77 0.57 4.98 -12.81
C LEU A 77 1.03 3.56 -12.41
N ASP A 78 0.11 2.60 -12.46
CA ASP A 78 0.37 1.17 -12.16
C ASP A 78 1.20 0.97 -10.89
N LEU A 79 0.75 1.55 -9.78
CA LEU A 79 1.37 1.26 -8.49
C LEU A 79 1.04 -0.17 -8.08
N VAL A 80 2.07 -1.00 -8.01
CA VAL A 80 2.01 -2.39 -7.55
C VAL A 80 2.80 -2.53 -6.25
N ILE A 81 2.22 -3.27 -5.31
CA ILE A 81 2.83 -3.62 -4.03
C ILE A 81 3.04 -5.13 -4.03
N GLU A 82 4.29 -5.54 -3.84
CA GLU A 82 4.71 -6.93 -3.72
C GLU A 82 5.55 -7.10 -2.44
N PRO A 83 5.83 -8.33 -2.01
CA PRO A 83 6.69 -8.56 -0.85
C PRO A 83 8.05 -7.89 -1.00
N GLY A 84 8.30 -6.86 -0.18
CA GLY A 84 9.53 -6.08 -0.16
C GLY A 84 9.75 -5.13 -1.34
N THR A 85 8.77 -4.94 -2.22
CA THR A 85 8.91 -4.09 -3.41
C THR A 85 7.68 -3.24 -3.70
N LEU A 86 7.93 -2.01 -4.12
CA LEU A 86 6.93 -1.10 -4.68
C LEU A 86 7.40 -0.70 -6.07
N SER A 87 6.57 -0.92 -7.09
CA SER A 87 6.88 -0.50 -8.46
C SER A 87 5.78 0.39 -9.01
N ALA A 88 6.16 1.47 -9.69
CA ALA A 88 5.21 2.33 -10.40
C ALA A 88 5.91 3.08 -11.54
N VAL A 89 5.11 3.61 -12.46
CA VAL A 89 5.56 4.61 -13.43
C VAL A 89 5.04 5.97 -12.99
N VAL A 90 5.92 6.96 -12.87
CA VAL A 90 5.53 8.31 -12.46
C VAL A 90 5.70 9.29 -13.62
N ALA A 91 4.60 9.93 -14.00
CA ALA A 91 4.54 10.88 -15.09
C ALA A 91 4.99 12.29 -14.64
N GLY A 92 6.25 12.64 -14.86
CA GLY A 92 6.81 13.96 -14.58
C GLY A 92 7.05 14.80 -15.84
N GLU A 93 8.31 15.13 -16.06
CA GLU A 93 8.78 15.71 -17.33
C GLU A 93 8.91 14.64 -18.43
N HIS A 94 9.22 13.42 -17.97
CA HIS A 94 9.23 12.16 -18.70
C HIS A 94 8.46 11.11 -17.88
N LEU A 95 8.22 9.95 -18.47
CA LEU A 95 7.81 8.78 -17.70
C LEU A 95 9.01 8.16 -16.97
N GLU A 96 8.92 8.13 -15.65
CA GLU A 96 9.99 7.64 -14.79
C GLU A 96 9.59 6.31 -14.15
N ASP A 97 10.35 5.25 -14.44
CA ASP A 97 10.21 3.98 -13.76
C ASP A 97 10.76 4.12 -12.34
N THR A 98 9.93 3.80 -11.34
CA THR A 98 10.26 3.94 -9.92
C THR A 98 10.08 2.61 -9.22
N LEU A 99 11.17 2.10 -8.66
CA LEU A 99 11.23 0.89 -7.86
C LEU A 99 11.74 1.25 -6.45
N ILE A 100 11.00 0.84 -5.43
CA ILE A 100 11.38 1.03 -4.03
C ILE A 100 11.50 -0.33 -3.40
N HIS A 101 12.67 -0.63 -2.86
CA HIS A 101 12.89 -1.83 -2.08
C HIS A 101 12.66 -1.54 -0.60
N ILE A 102 11.83 -2.35 0.02
CA ILE A 102 11.53 -2.35 1.44
C ILE A 102 12.08 -3.64 2.02
N ARG A 103 12.97 -3.54 3.01
CA ARG A 103 13.43 -4.74 3.72
C ARG A 103 12.23 -5.45 4.35
N PRO A 104 12.06 -6.76 4.16
CA PRO A 104 11.05 -7.53 4.90
C PRO A 104 11.27 -7.44 6.42
N LEU A 105 10.21 -7.61 7.19
CA LEU A 105 10.31 -7.62 8.65
C LEU A 105 11.11 -8.85 9.11
N ASP A 106 12.02 -8.66 10.06
CA ASP A 106 12.75 -9.78 10.65
C ASP A 106 11.78 -10.76 11.35
N ALA A 107 12.02 -12.06 11.21
CA ALA A 107 11.12 -13.08 11.74
C ALA A 107 11.05 -13.09 13.27
N ALA A 108 12.16 -12.85 13.97
CA ALA A 108 12.15 -12.78 15.44
C ALA A 108 11.36 -11.55 15.89
N HIS A 109 11.56 -10.43 15.21
CA HIS A 109 10.81 -9.21 15.49
C HIS A 109 9.32 -9.33 15.17
N TRP A 110 8.95 -10.05 14.10
CA TRP A 110 7.55 -10.37 13.81
C TRP A 110 6.92 -11.19 14.94
N GLN A 111 7.64 -12.19 15.46
CA GLN A 111 7.15 -12.97 16.59
C GLN A 111 6.92 -12.11 17.84
N GLU A 112 7.76 -11.12 18.11
CA GLU A 112 7.53 -10.17 19.22
C GLU A 112 6.20 -9.40 19.06
N LEU A 113 5.90 -8.93 17.84
CA LEU A 113 4.63 -8.27 17.55
C LEU A 113 3.44 -9.21 17.70
N VAL A 114 3.58 -10.47 17.24
CA VAL A 114 2.56 -11.51 17.42
C VAL A 114 2.29 -11.78 18.90
N GLN A 115 3.33 -11.95 19.72
CA GLN A 115 3.17 -12.13 21.17
C GLN A 115 2.49 -10.93 21.81
N ALA A 116 2.85 -9.70 21.41
CA ALA A 116 2.21 -8.48 21.91
C ALA A 116 0.73 -8.38 21.51
N ALA A 117 0.34 -8.93 20.36
CA ALA A 117 -1.03 -8.91 19.85
C ALA A 117 -1.93 -10.02 20.41
N GLN A 118 -1.37 -11.02 21.09
CA GLN A 118 -2.13 -12.17 21.59
C GLN A 118 -3.30 -11.74 22.49
N GLY A 119 -4.49 -12.23 22.14
CA GLY A 119 -5.73 -11.93 22.87
C GLY A 119 -6.24 -10.50 22.72
N GLN A 120 -5.60 -9.66 21.89
CA GLN A 120 -6.00 -8.28 21.63
C GLN A 120 -6.64 -8.08 20.24
N VAL A 121 -6.44 -9.03 19.31
CA VAL A 121 -7.05 -9.02 17.98
C VAL A 121 -8.18 -10.06 17.94
N ASN A 122 -9.42 -9.59 17.83
CA ASN A 122 -10.60 -10.47 17.85
C ASN A 122 -10.96 -11.01 16.45
N SER A 123 -10.68 -10.25 15.40
CA SER A 123 -10.99 -10.62 14.03
C SER A 123 -10.03 -9.99 13.04
N LEU A 124 -9.90 -10.61 11.85
CA LEU A 124 -9.12 -10.06 10.75
C LEU A 124 -9.69 -8.72 10.27
N LEU A 125 -11.02 -8.58 10.29
CA LEU A 125 -11.70 -7.35 9.90
C LEU A 125 -11.33 -6.19 10.84
N ASP A 126 -11.30 -6.41 12.16
CA ASP A 126 -10.90 -5.39 13.13
C ASP A 126 -9.45 -4.95 12.91
N LEU A 127 -8.55 -5.91 12.65
CA LEU A 127 -7.16 -5.63 12.32
C LEU A 127 -7.03 -4.76 11.07
N LEU A 128 -7.67 -5.17 9.97
CA LEU A 128 -7.58 -4.49 8.68
C LEU A 128 -8.26 -3.12 8.70
N THR A 129 -9.39 -2.97 9.39
CA THR A 129 -10.05 -1.66 9.54
C THR A 129 -9.33 -0.74 10.54
N GLY A 130 -8.37 -1.27 11.32
CA GLY A 130 -7.70 -0.54 12.38
C GLY A 130 -8.58 -0.32 13.61
N ASN A 131 -9.64 -1.10 13.77
CA ASN A 131 -10.54 -1.10 14.93
C ASN A 131 -9.94 -1.94 16.08
N LEU A 132 -8.75 -1.56 16.53
CA LEU A 132 -8.02 -2.24 17.60
C LEU A 132 -7.85 -1.31 18.79
N GLY A 133 -7.52 -1.86 19.96
CA GLY A 133 -7.17 -1.06 21.12
C GLY A 133 -5.96 -0.15 20.83
N ASP A 134 -6.02 1.11 21.30
CA ASP A 134 -4.97 2.12 21.09
C ASP A 134 -3.56 1.64 21.47
N GLY A 135 -3.45 0.80 22.51
CA GLY A 135 -2.19 0.20 22.93
C GLY A 135 -1.56 -0.67 21.84
N LEU A 136 -2.35 -1.57 21.25
CA LEU A 136 -1.88 -2.44 20.17
C LEU A 136 -1.55 -1.66 18.91
N LEU A 137 -2.40 -0.68 18.53
CA LEU A 137 -2.12 0.18 17.38
C LEU A 137 -0.81 0.94 17.53
N LYS A 138 -0.49 1.44 18.73
CA LYS A 138 0.79 2.08 19.01
C LYS A 138 1.96 1.11 18.83
N ILE A 139 1.86 -0.10 19.36
CA ILE A 139 2.91 -1.13 19.22
C ILE A 139 3.13 -1.46 17.73
N LEU A 140 2.06 -1.72 16.97
CA LEU A 140 2.16 -2.08 15.56
C LEU A 140 2.66 -0.93 14.68
N THR A 141 2.51 0.32 15.11
CA THR A 141 2.92 1.52 14.35
C THR A 141 4.10 2.25 14.99
N GLU A 142 4.78 1.63 15.95
CA GLU A 142 5.95 2.19 16.60
C GLU A 142 7.06 2.41 15.56
N PRO A 143 7.67 3.59 15.44
CA PRO A 143 8.58 3.91 14.34
C PRO A 143 9.80 3.01 14.21
N GLU A 144 10.29 2.46 15.32
CA GLU A 144 11.52 1.66 15.35
C GLU A 144 11.25 0.16 15.38
N THR A 145 10.15 -0.26 16.00
CA THR A 145 9.86 -1.66 16.34
C THR A 145 8.48 -2.10 15.87
N GLY A 146 7.85 -1.33 14.98
CA GLY A 146 6.54 -1.63 14.42
C GLY A 146 6.64 -2.23 13.02
N LEU A 147 5.49 -2.24 12.35
CA LEU A 147 5.34 -2.73 10.99
C LEU A 147 5.94 -1.80 9.94
N PHE A 148 6.00 -0.50 10.20
CA PHE A 148 6.42 0.45 9.19
C PHE A 148 7.94 0.45 8.98
N PRO A 149 8.42 0.56 7.73
CA PRO A 149 9.84 0.45 7.43
C PRO A 149 10.62 1.67 7.95
N GLN A 150 11.77 1.43 8.56
CA GLN A 150 12.69 2.52 8.92
C GLN A 150 13.41 3.09 7.69
N PRO A 151 13.96 4.32 7.70
CA PRO A 151 14.64 4.89 6.52
C PRO A 151 15.78 4.00 6.00
N LYS A 152 16.51 3.33 6.90
CA LYS A 152 17.61 2.40 6.56
C LYS A 152 17.14 1.10 5.90
N GLU A 153 15.83 0.84 5.92
CA GLU A 153 15.18 -0.31 5.31
C GLU A 153 14.59 0.01 3.94
N ILE A 154 14.62 1.28 3.52
CA ILE A 154 14.09 1.75 2.26
C ILE A 154 15.25 2.06 1.32
N ARG A 155 15.23 1.49 0.12
CA ARG A 155 16.14 1.86 -0.96
C ARG A 155 15.33 2.28 -2.17
N PHE A 156 15.74 3.37 -2.80
CA PHE A 156 15.06 3.96 -3.93
C PHE A 156 15.87 3.75 -5.20
N ASP A 157 15.21 3.29 -6.25
CA ASP A 157 15.73 3.19 -7.60
C ASP A 157 14.73 3.88 -8.53
N CYS A 158 15.13 5.00 -9.11
CA CYS A 158 14.28 5.78 -9.99
C CYS A 158 15.09 6.19 -11.20
N SER A 159 14.51 6.04 -12.40
CA SER A 159 15.18 6.38 -13.67
C SER A 159 15.46 7.88 -13.83
N CYS A 160 14.95 8.73 -12.94
CA CYS A 160 15.07 10.17 -13.05
C CYS A 160 16.50 10.66 -12.76
N PRO A 161 16.93 11.80 -13.33
CA PRO A 161 18.28 12.33 -13.14
C PRO A 161 18.54 12.93 -11.74
N ASP A 162 17.57 12.87 -10.82
CA ASP A 162 17.74 13.36 -9.44
C ASP A 162 18.44 12.29 -8.60
N HIS A 163 19.72 12.53 -8.24
CA HIS A 163 20.54 11.60 -7.45
C HIS A 163 20.35 11.76 -5.94
N ALA A 164 19.27 12.43 -5.51
CA ALA A 164 18.91 12.48 -4.10
C ALA A 164 18.44 11.10 -3.60
N ASP A 165 18.69 10.81 -2.31
CA ASP A 165 18.22 9.58 -1.66
C ASP A 165 16.71 9.39 -1.81
N LEU A 166 15.92 10.48 -1.78
CA LEU A 166 14.49 10.48 -2.10
C LEU A 166 14.20 11.53 -3.17
N CYS A 167 13.80 11.09 -4.36
CA CYS A 167 13.29 12.00 -5.40
C CYS A 167 11.77 12.23 -5.24
N LYS A 168 11.23 13.24 -5.94
CA LYS A 168 9.78 13.54 -5.95
C LYS A 168 8.92 12.38 -6.46
N HIS A 169 9.44 11.53 -7.36
CA HIS A 169 8.72 10.39 -7.92
C HIS A 169 8.58 9.27 -6.89
N SER A 170 9.68 8.91 -6.22
CA SER A 170 9.67 7.98 -5.09
C SER A 170 8.77 8.47 -3.95
N ALA A 171 8.79 9.77 -3.64
CA ALA A 171 7.88 10.36 -2.67
C ALA A 171 6.39 10.22 -3.09
N ALA A 172 6.10 10.35 -4.39
CA ALA A 172 4.74 10.15 -4.92
C ALA A 172 4.29 8.70 -4.77
N VAL A 173 5.17 7.74 -5.03
CA VAL A 173 4.93 6.29 -4.83
C VAL A 173 4.66 5.99 -3.36
N LEU A 174 5.48 6.50 -2.43
CA LEU A 174 5.28 6.31 -1.00
C LEU A 174 3.94 6.86 -0.50
N TYR A 175 3.48 8.02 -1.00
CA TYR A 175 2.13 8.50 -0.71
C TYR A 175 1.03 7.68 -1.41
N GLY A 176 1.33 7.12 -2.59
CA GLY A 176 0.43 6.21 -3.30
C GLY A 176 0.12 4.95 -2.49
N VAL A 177 1.10 4.41 -1.76
CA VAL A 177 0.89 3.32 -0.81
C VAL A 177 -0.18 3.70 0.20
N ALA A 178 -0.11 4.90 0.78
CA ALA A 178 -1.12 5.37 1.73
C ALA A 178 -2.54 5.35 1.12
N VAL A 179 -2.68 5.76 -0.14
CA VAL A 179 -3.98 5.74 -0.85
C VAL A 179 -4.47 4.31 -1.07
N LEU A 180 -3.59 3.35 -1.37
CA LEU A 180 -3.97 1.95 -1.48
C LEU A 180 -4.40 1.37 -0.13
N LEU A 181 -3.67 1.67 0.96
CA LEU A 181 -3.98 1.21 2.31
C LEU A 181 -5.35 1.69 2.83
N ASP A 182 -5.91 2.77 2.26
CA ASP A 182 -7.26 3.23 2.57
C ASP A 182 -8.35 2.22 2.16
N THR A 183 -8.04 1.33 1.21
CA THR A 183 -8.98 0.33 0.67
C THR A 183 -8.48 -1.11 0.80
N GLN A 184 -7.16 -1.29 0.88
CA GLN A 184 -6.46 -2.58 0.89
C GLN A 184 -5.35 -2.56 1.96
N PRO A 185 -5.71 -2.53 3.25
CA PRO A 185 -4.77 -2.43 4.37
C PRO A 185 -3.86 -3.66 4.53
N ASP A 186 -4.29 -4.81 4.01
CA ASP A 186 -3.53 -6.07 3.96
C ASP A 186 -2.23 -5.95 3.14
N LEU A 187 -2.17 -5.00 2.20
CA LEU A 187 -0.96 -4.71 1.43
C LEU A 187 0.23 -4.27 2.32
N LEU A 188 -0.02 -3.73 3.51
CA LEU A 188 1.06 -3.41 4.46
C LEU A 188 1.79 -4.68 4.91
N PHE A 189 1.05 -5.73 5.24
CA PHE A 189 1.60 -7.01 5.70
C PHE A 189 2.29 -7.73 4.55
N THR A 190 1.67 -7.71 3.36
CA THR A 190 2.27 -8.19 2.11
C THR A 190 3.62 -7.52 1.86
N LEU A 191 3.67 -6.19 1.91
CA LEU A 191 4.90 -5.42 1.71
C LEU A 191 6.00 -5.78 2.71
N ARG A 192 5.64 -6.03 3.96
CA ARG A 192 6.56 -6.44 5.02
C ARG A 192 6.90 -7.93 5.01
N GLY A 193 6.29 -8.72 4.12
CA GLY A 193 6.55 -10.15 3.97
C GLY A 193 6.06 -10.98 5.15
N VAL A 194 5.00 -10.55 5.83
CA VAL A 194 4.43 -11.23 7.00
C VAL A 194 2.96 -11.58 6.78
N ASN A 195 2.46 -12.61 7.48
CA ASN A 195 1.07 -13.04 7.39
C ASN A 195 0.25 -12.43 8.53
N GLN A 196 -0.67 -11.53 8.21
CA GLN A 196 -1.53 -10.89 9.22
C GLN A 196 -2.39 -11.87 10.03
N ALA A 197 -2.63 -13.08 9.53
CA ALA A 197 -3.36 -14.10 10.26
C ALA A 197 -2.61 -14.57 11.52
N ASP A 198 -1.29 -14.41 11.58
CA ASP A 198 -0.48 -14.77 12.75
C ASP A 198 -0.82 -13.90 13.98
N LEU A 199 -1.42 -12.72 13.77
CA LEU A 199 -1.87 -11.83 14.85
C LEU A 199 -3.19 -12.30 15.49
N LEU A 200 -3.88 -13.25 14.87
CA LEU A 200 -5.12 -13.81 15.41
C LEU A 200 -4.81 -14.87 16.49
N PRO A 201 -5.70 -15.07 17.46
CA PRO A 201 -5.63 -16.23 18.34
C PRO A 201 -5.60 -17.53 17.53
N ALA A 202 -4.91 -18.57 18.02
CA ALA A 202 -4.76 -19.85 17.30
C ALA A 202 -6.09 -20.50 16.85
N ALA A 203 -7.20 -20.24 17.56
CA ALA A 203 -8.53 -20.69 17.17
C ALA A 203 -9.13 -19.91 15.97
N GLY A 204 -8.69 -18.68 15.71
CA GLY A 204 -9.12 -17.86 14.57
C GLY A 204 -8.29 -18.06 13.30
N ALA A 205 -7.05 -18.54 13.42
CA ALA A 205 -6.17 -18.80 12.27
C ALA A 205 -6.70 -19.91 11.35
N ALA A 206 -7.28 -20.98 11.92
CA ALA A 206 -7.91 -22.07 11.17
C ALA A 206 -9.09 -21.61 10.29
N SER A 207 -9.74 -20.48 10.64
CA SER A 207 -10.83 -19.89 9.87
C SER A 207 -10.32 -19.00 8.72
N ALA A 208 -9.11 -18.45 8.84
CA ALA A 208 -8.51 -17.57 7.83
C ALA A 208 -7.89 -18.36 6.66
N GLU A 209 -7.37 -19.56 6.91
CA GLU A 209 -6.84 -20.45 5.87
C GLU A 209 -7.93 -20.85 4.85
N THR A 210 -9.17 -20.98 5.30
CA THR A 210 -10.34 -21.32 4.44
C THR A 210 -10.74 -20.20 3.48
N LEU A 211 -10.28 -18.96 3.70
CA LEU A 211 -10.61 -17.78 2.87
C LEU A 211 -9.51 -17.43 1.86
N SER A 212 -8.42 -18.22 1.78
CA SER A 212 -7.39 -18.04 0.76
C SER A 212 -7.91 -18.53 -0.61
N PRO A 213 -7.97 -17.69 -1.66
CA PRO A 213 -8.51 -18.09 -2.97
C PRO A 213 -7.62 -19.06 -3.77
N ASN A 214 -6.53 -19.57 -3.18
CA ASN A 214 -5.53 -20.38 -3.87
C ASN A 214 -5.45 -21.83 -3.36
N SER A 215 -6.59 -22.42 -3.03
CA SER A 215 -6.74 -23.88 -3.00
C SER A 215 -7.69 -24.26 -4.13
N GLY A 216 -7.18 -25.10 -5.05
CA GLY A 216 -7.78 -25.37 -6.34
C GLY A 216 -9.28 -25.71 -6.28
N ALA A 217 -9.96 -25.39 -7.37
CA ALA A 217 -11.35 -25.73 -7.66
C ALA A 217 -11.59 -27.24 -7.45
N GLY A 218 -11.88 -27.62 -6.21
CA GLY A 218 -12.55 -28.84 -5.84
C GLY A 218 -14.04 -28.57 -5.96
N GLU A 219 -14.60 -29.04 -7.05
CA GLU A 219 -16.02 -29.11 -7.37
C GLU A 219 -16.85 -29.48 -6.12
N LEU A 220 -17.47 -28.47 -5.50
CA LEU A 220 -18.45 -28.70 -4.44
C LEU A 220 -19.73 -29.18 -5.12
N GLN A 221 -19.83 -30.50 -5.28
CA GLN A 221 -21.06 -31.16 -5.68
C GLN A 221 -22.17 -30.80 -4.70
N GLY A 222 -23.25 -30.24 -5.27
CA GLY A 222 -24.43 -29.80 -4.55
C GLY A 222 -25.03 -30.93 -3.73
N THR A 223 -24.72 -30.93 -2.45
CA THR A 223 -25.54 -31.58 -1.45
C THR A 223 -25.50 -30.74 -0.19
N ASP A 224 -26.63 -30.07 0.02
CA ASP A 224 -27.14 -29.62 1.31
C ASP A 224 -26.46 -28.40 1.98
N LEU A 225 -26.58 -27.24 1.33
CA LEU A 225 -26.41 -25.93 1.97
C LEU A 225 -27.56 -25.58 2.94
N SER A 226 -28.65 -26.35 2.91
CA SER A 226 -29.85 -26.12 3.73
C SER A 226 -29.64 -26.52 5.18
N ALA A 227 -28.86 -27.58 5.42
CA ALA A 227 -28.54 -28.07 6.77
C ALA A 227 -27.65 -27.12 7.59
N LEU A 228 -26.91 -26.21 6.94
CA LEU A 228 -25.94 -25.34 7.61
C LEU A 228 -26.56 -24.03 8.14
N PHE A 229 -27.71 -23.62 7.59
CA PHE A 229 -28.36 -22.36 7.94
C PHE A 229 -29.72 -22.51 8.64
N GLY A 230 -30.22 -23.73 8.83
CA GLY A 230 -31.43 -23.96 9.64
C GLY A 230 -32.66 -23.19 9.17
N ILE A 231 -32.78 -22.95 7.86
CA ILE A 231 -33.90 -22.23 7.27
C ILE A 231 -34.83 -23.27 6.61
N ASP A 232 -35.92 -23.60 7.29
CA ASP A 232 -37.03 -24.34 6.68
C ASP A 232 -37.77 -23.39 5.73
N LEU A 233 -37.57 -23.57 4.42
CA LEU A 233 -38.45 -23.01 3.41
C LEU A 233 -39.60 -24.00 3.19
N ALA A 234 -40.65 -23.85 3.99
CA ALA A 234 -41.95 -24.41 3.65
C ALA A 234 -42.55 -23.62 2.46
N GLU A 235 -43.13 -24.37 1.52
CA GLU A 235 -43.64 -23.96 0.19
C GLU A 235 -44.46 -22.67 0.13
#